data_AF-A0A923BLB3-F1
#
_entry.id   AF-A0A923BLB3-F1
#
_cell.length_a   1.000
_cell.length_b   1.000
_cell.length_c   1.000
_cell.angle_alpha   90.00
_cell.angle_beta   90.00
_cell.angle_gamma   90.00
#
_symmetry.space_group_name_H-M   'P 1'
#
loop_
_entity.id
_entity.type
_entity.pdbx_description
1 polymer ?
#
loop_
_entity_poly.entity_id
_entity_poly.type
_entity_poly.pdbx_seq_one_letter_code
_entity_poly.pdbx_strand_id
1 'polypeptide(L)'
;MARALLAQHQIKVRRWRRSMSGVAWQVVYRDGTVRRLIESPRPKSPMSMAIFLHEVGHHVIGLGVFRPRCLEEYHAWRYALEQMGSLGVPVTDRVRRRAHASLHYAVAKALRRGIRSIPAELHPYIERPPARGVA
;
A
#
# COMPACT_ATOMS: atom_id res chain seq x y z
N MET A 1 10.16 -4.89 15.59
CA MET A 1 8.96 -4.93 14.74
C MET A 1 9.27 -4.93 13.25
N ALA A 2 9.57 -3.79 12.60
CA ALA A 2 9.77 -3.73 11.14
C ALA A 2 10.80 -4.74 10.60
N ARG A 3 11.93 -4.95 11.32
CA ARG A 3 12.92 -5.98 10.97
C ARG A 3 12.35 -7.41 10.95
N ALA A 4 11.51 -7.75 11.92
CA ALA A 4 10.92 -9.09 12.03
C ALA A 4 9.93 -9.34 10.87
N LEU A 5 9.09 -8.35 10.57
CA LEU A 5 8.13 -8.43 9.46
C LEU A 5 8.85 -8.58 8.10
N LEU A 6 9.91 -7.80 7.88
CA LEU A 6 10.73 -7.90 6.67
C LEU A 6 11.40 -9.27 6.55
N ALA A 7 11.91 -9.83 7.67
CA ALA A 7 12.51 -11.16 7.68
C ALA A 7 11.48 -12.25 7.38
N GLN A 8 10.31 -12.19 8.01
CA GLN A 8 9.21 -13.14 7.82
C GLN A 8 8.77 -13.25 6.35
N HIS A 9 8.70 -12.12 5.64
CA HIS A 9 8.30 -12.09 4.23
C HIS A 9 9.47 -12.08 3.23
N GLN A 10 10.71 -12.20 3.73
CA GLN A 10 11.94 -12.16 2.94
C GLN A 10 12.09 -10.89 2.08
N ILE A 11 11.65 -9.75 2.62
CA ILE A 11 11.68 -8.45 1.95
C ILE A 11 12.94 -7.69 2.38
N LYS A 12 13.65 -7.12 1.41
CA LYS A 12 14.79 -6.22 1.67
C LYS A 12 14.42 -4.78 1.37
N VAL A 13 14.75 -3.89 2.30
CA VAL A 13 14.63 -2.44 2.06
C VAL A 13 15.83 -1.99 1.26
N ARG A 14 15.60 -1.50 0.04
CA ARG A 14 16.66 -0.95 -0.83
C ARG A 14 17.03 0.47 -0.42
N ARG A 15 16.04 1.29 -0.05
CA ARG A 15 16.23 2.69 0.34
C ARG A 15 15.15 3.16 1.30
N TRP A 16 15.55 3.91 2.33
CA TRP A 16 14.63 4.71 3.13
C TRP A 16 14.39 6.06 2.45
N ARG A 17 13.15 6.34 2.07
CA ARG A 17 12.75 7.59 1.39
C ARG A 17 12.55 8.73 2.40
N ARG A 18 12.84 9.96 1.97
CA ARG A 18 12.49 11.18 2.71
C ARG A 18 11.03 11.58 2.46
N SER A 19 10.49 11.23 1.29
CA SER A 19 9.09 11.48 0.92
C SER A 19 8.13 10.47 1.57
N MET A 20 6.86 10.85 1.71
CA MET A 20 5.78 9.98 2.20
C MET A 20 5.19 9.13 1.05
N SER A 21 6.07 8.40 0.37
CA SER A 21 5.75 7.47 -0.71
C SER A 21 6.70 6.28 -0.69
N GLY A 22 6.25 5.13 -1.18
CA GLY A 22 7.08 3.96 -1.35
C GLY A 22 6.90 3.33 -2.73
N VAL A 23 7.61 2.23 -2.93
CA VAL A 23 7.46 1.34 -4.07
C VAL A 23 7.93 -0.06 -3.69
N ALA A 24 7.18 -1.07 -4.12
CA ALA A 24 7.53 -2.48 -4.02
C ALA A 24 7.78 -3.07 -5.41
N TRP A 25 8.83 -3.88 -5.54
CA TRP A 25 9.11 -4.63 -6.77
C TRP A 25 9.88 -5.92 -6.46
N GLN A 26 9.92 -6.81 -7.44
CA GLN A 26 10.71 -8.04 -7.36
C GLN A 26 11.69 -8.13 -8.53
N VAL A 27 12.83 -8.76 -8.28
CA VAL A 27 13.83 -9.10 -9.30
C VAL A 27 13.92 -10.61 -9.36
N VAL A 28 13.67 -11.17 -10.54
CA VAL A 28 13.83 -12.60 -10.83
C VAL A 28 15.18 -12.76 -11.53
N TYR A 29 16.06 -13.57 -10.97
CA TYR A 29 17.37 -13.88 -11.52
C TYR A 29 17.28 -15.10 -12.46
N ARG A 30 18.32 -15.31 -13.28
CA ARG A 30 18.37 -16.42 -14.25
C ARG A 30 18.32 -17.80 -13.58
N ASP A 31 18.81 -17.91 -12.36
CA ASP A 31 18.78 -19.11 -11.52
C ASP A 31 17.41 -19.36 -10.87
N GLY A 32 16.40 -18.54 -11.18
CA GLY A 32 15.06 -18.62 -10.59
C GLY A 32 14.94 -17.95 -9.22
N THR A 33 16.04 -17.45 -8.64
CA THR A 33 15.99 -16.76 -7.35
C THR A 33 15.17 -15.48 -7.47
N VAL A 34 14.28 -15.23 -6.49
CA VAL A 34 13.49 -14.00 -6.41
C VAL A 34 13.99 -13.12 -5.27
N ARG A 35 14.26 -11.85 -5.56
CA ARG A 35 14.50 -10.82 -4.53
C ARG A 35 13.32 -9.87 -4.45
N ARG A 36 12.69 -9.83 -3.26
CA ARG A 36 11.62 -8.89 -2.92
C ARG A 36 12.21 -7.61 -2.33
N LEU A 37 11.94 -6.48 -2.97
CA LEU A 37 12.54 -5.19 -2.65
C LEU A 37 11.46 -4.15 -2.38
N ILE A 38 11.74 -3.26 -1.43
CA ILE A 38 10.94 -2.06 -1.21
C ILE A 38 11.81 -0.81 -1.05
N GLU A 39 11.25 0.33 -1.40
CA GLU A 39 11.64 1.63 -0.86
C GLU A 39 10.45 2.23 -0.14
N SER A 40 10.68 2.87 1.00
CA SER A 40 9.59 3.42 1.82
C SER A 40 10.13 4.46 2.80
N PRO A 41 9.33 5.42 3.31
CA PRO A 41 9.71 6.17 4.50
C PRO A 41 10.05 5.25 5.68
N ARG A 42 10.98 5.67 6.54
CA ARG A 42 11.28 4.92 7.76
C ARG A 42 10.08 4.98 8.71
N PRO A 43 9.56 3.85 9.23
CA PRO A 43 8.32 3.81 9.99
C PRO A 43 8.52 4.33 11.42
N LYS A 44 8.48 5.65 11.58
CA LYS A 44 8.68 6.38 12.85
C LYS A 44 7.39 7.02 13.39
N SER A 45 6.32 7.00 12.60
CA SER A 45 5.02 7.62 12.90
C SER A 45 3.89 6.77 12.31
N PRO A 46 2.64 6.91 12.76
CA PRO A 46 1.52 6.15 12.17
C PRO A 46 1.41 6.30 10.65
N MET A 47 1.66 7.50 10.11
CA MET A 47 1.64 7.74 8.67
C MET A 47 2.75 7.00 7.93
N SER A 48 4.00 7.12 8.42
CA SER A 48 5.13 6.43 7.78
C SER A 48 5.05 4.90 7.96
N MET A 49 4.46 4.44 9.07
CA MET A 49 4.11 3.03 9.30
C MET A 49 3.11 2.53 8.28
N ALA A 50 2.00 3.27 8.05
CA ALA A 50 0.97 2.88 7.10
C ALA A 50 1.53 2.71 5.68
N ILE A 51 2.38 3.65 5.23
CA ILE A 51 3.03 3.57 3.92
C ILE A 51 4.01 2.41 3.87
N PHE A 52 4.82 2.20 4.91
CA PHE A 52 5.73 1.05 4.99
C PHE A 52 4.99 -0.29 4.91
N LEU A 53 3.90 -0.44 5.67
CA LEU A 53 3.09 -1.64 5.66
C LEU A 53 2.34 -1.82 4.34
N HIS A 54 1.99 -0.74 3.64
CA HIS A 54 1.41 -0.82 2.28
C HIS A 54 2.41 -1.42 1.28
N GLU A 55 3.68 -1.01 1.31
CA GLU A 55 4.72 -1.61 0.45
C GLU A 55 5.00 -3.08 0.81
N VAL A 56 4.97 -3.42 2.11
CA VAL A 56 5.03 -4.82 2.54
C VAL A 56 3.80 -5.59 2.05
N GLY A 57 2.63 -4.98 2.14
CA GLY A 57 1.35 -5.54 1.70
C GLY A 57 1.39 -5.99 0.25
N HIS A 58 1.97 -5.19 -0.65
CA HIS A 58 2.18 -5.58 -2.05
C HIS A 58 2.94 -6.91 -2.22
N HIS A 59 3.93 -7.19 -1.37
CA HIS A 59 4.64 -8.47 -1.39
C HIS A 59 3.84 -9.60 -0.74
N VAL A 60 3.14 -9.31 0.37
CA VAL A 60 2.35 -10.30 1.11
C VAL A 60 1.19 -10.84 0.28
N ILE A 61 0.47 -9.96 -0.41
CA ILE A 61 -0.65 -10.35 -1.27
C ILE A 61 -0.20 -10.93 -2.62
N GLY A 62 1.09 -10.81 -2.94
CA GLY A 62 1.66 -11.14 -4.23
C GLY A 62 1.54 -10.01 -5.27
N LEU A 63 2.69 -9.50 -5.72
CA LEU A 63 2.77 -8.47 -6.74
C LEU A 63 2.13 -8.94 -8.05
N GLY A 64 1.14 -8.21 -8.55
CA GLY A 64 0.44 -8.51 -9.80
C GLY A 64 -0.55 -9.68 -9.73
N VAL A 65 -0.82 -10.24 -8.53
CA VAL A 65 -1.85 -11.27 -8.35
C VAL A 65 -3.24 -10.67 -8.55
N PHE A 66 -3.51 -9.54 -7.91
CA PHE A 66 -4.79 -8.84 -8.01
C PHE A 66 -4.85 -7.96 -9.25
N ARG A 67 -5.89 -8.14 -10.06
CA ARG A 67 -6.18 -7.33 -11.24
C ARG A 67 -7.62 -6.84 -11.18
N PRO A 68 -7.91 -5.58 -11.55
CA PRO A 68 -7.01 -4.54 -12.07
C PRO A 68 -6.03 -3.98 -11.02
N ARG A 69 -5.03 -3.18 -11.42
CA ARG A 69 -4.03 -2.60 -10.50
C ARG A 69 -4.64 -1.86 -9.31
N CYS A 70 -5.77 -1.17 -9.49
CA CYS A 70 -6.45 -0.49 -8.38
C CYS A 70 -6.98 -1.47 -7.31
N LEU A 71 -7.32 -2.71 -7.67
CA LEU A 71 -7.71 -3.75 -6.72
C LEU A 71 -6.49 -4.23 -5.91
N GLU A 72 -5.32 -4.34 -6.54
CA GLU A 72 -4.07 -4.63 -5.82
C GLU A 72 -3.75 -3.54 -4.79
N GLU A 73 -3.90 -2.26 -5.16
CA GLU A 73 -3.74 -1.13 -4.23
C GLU A 73 -4.70 -1.24 -3.03
N TYR A 74 -5.96 -1.64 -3.27
CA TYR A 74 -6.96 -1.87 -2.22
C TYR A 74 -6.51 -2.95 -1.24
N HIS A 75 -6.11 -4.12 -1.73
CA HIS A 75 -5.65 -5.20 -0.87
C HIS A 75 -4.37 -4.85 -0.10
N ALA A 76 -3.44 -4.14 -0.74
CA ALA A 76 -2.23 -3.66 -0.07
C ALA A 76 -2.54 -2.65 1.06
N TRP A 77 -3.47 -1.71 0.83
CA TRP A 77 -3.94 -0.79 1.87
C TRP A 77 -4.70 -1.50 3.00
N ARG A 78 -5.56 -2.46 2.66
CA ARG A 78 -6.26 -3.28 3.66
C ARG A 78 -5.30 -3.99 4.60
N TYR A 79 -4.33 -4.72 4.02
CA TYR A 79 -3.27 -5.37 4.79
C TYR A 79 -2.57 -4.37 5.71
N ALA A 80 -2.22 -3.18 5.18
CA ALA A 80 -1.53 -2.17 5.98
C ALA A 80 -2.34 -1.72 7.20
N LEU A 81 -3.63 -1.45 7.04
CA LEU A 81 -4.51 -1.00 8.12
C LEU A 81 -4.78 -2.10 9.16
N GLU A 82 -5.01 -3.34 8.70
CA GLU A 82 -5.19 -4.52 9.57
C GLU A 82 -3.91 -4.80 10.37
N GLN A 83 -2.75 -4.70 9.72
CA GLN A 83 -1.45 -4.91 10.35
C GLN A 83 -1.09 -3.79 11.33
N MET A 84 -1.50 -2.54 11.09
CA MET A 84 -1.36 -1.46 12.08
C MET A 84 -2.12 -1.80 13.36
N GLY A 85 -3.38 -2.25 13.25
CA GLY A 85 -4.18 -2.66 14.40
C GLY A 85 -3.53 -3.82 15.18
N SER A 86 -3.07 -4.84 14.46
CA SER A 86 -2.39 -6.01 15.04
C SER A 86 -1.09 -5.66 15.77
N LEU A 87 -0.45 -4.55 15.41
CA LEU A 87 0.79 -4.06 16.02
C LEU A 87 0.56 -3.01 17.11
N GLY A 88 -0.70 -2.71 17.45
CA GLY A 88 -1.07 -1.67 18.39
C GLY A 88 -0.75 -0.24 17.89
N VAL A 89 -0.57 -0.04 16.59
CA VAL A 89 -0.32 1.27 16.00
C VAL A 89 -1.66 1.93 15.64
N PRO A 90 -1.96 3.14 16.15
CA PRO A 90 -3.25 3.77 15.92
C PRO A 90 -3.47 4.17 14.46
N VAL A 91 -4.62 3.77 13.91
CA VAL A 91 -5.08 4.20 12.58
C VAL A 91 -5.81 5.54 12.70
N THR A 92 -5.02 6.63 12.68
CA THR A 92 -5.53 8.00 12.80
C THR A 92 -6.37 8.43 11.58
N ASP A 93 -7.19 9.47 11.72
CA ASP A 93 -7.96 10.05 10.61
C ASP A 93 -7.08 10.54 9.45
N ARG A 94 -5.84 10.94 9.77
CA ARG A 94 -4.88 11.32 8.74
C ARG A 94 -4.47 10.10 7.91
N VAL A 95 -4.28 8.94 8.53
CA VAL A 95 -3.98 7.67 7.85
C VAL A 95 -5.18 7.22 7.02
N ARG A 96 -6.40 7.24 7.58
CA ARG A 96 -7.63 6.89 6.85
C ARG A 96 -7.82 7.75 5.60
N ARG A 97 -7.69 9.06 5.74
CA ARG A 97 -7.75 9.99 4.61
C ARG A 97 -6.64 9.76 3.57
N ARG A 98 -5.43 9.41 4.01
CA ARG A 98 -4.33 9.08 3.10
C ARG A 98 -4.64 7.83 2.28
N ALA A 99 -5.14 6.77 2.93
CA ALA A 99 -5.54 5.53 2.28
C ALA A 99 -6.65 5.79 1.26
N HIS A 100 -7.73 6.48 1.67
CA HIS A 100 -8.83 6.87 0.77
C HIS A 100 -8.31 7.66 -0.42
N ALA A 101 -7.52 8.71 -0.20
CA ALA A 101 -6.97 9.53 -1.29
C ALA A 101 -6.10 8.72 -2.27
N SER A 102 -5.35 7.74 -1.76
CA SER A 102 -4.56 6.82 -2.58
C SER A 102 -5.43 5.92 -3.44
N LEU A 103 -6.49 5.34 -2.86
CA LEU A 103 -7.42 4.47 -3.57
C LEU A 103 -8.25 5.23 -4.59
N HIS A 104 -8.72 6.43 -4.24
CA HIS A 104 -9.37 7.34 -5.18
C HIS A 104 -8.47 7.67 -6.37
N TYR A 105 -7.19 7.97 -6.12
CA TYR A 105 -6.25 8.18 -7.21
C TYR A 105 -6.07 6.93 -8.08
N ALA A 106 -6.00 5.74 -7.49
CA ALA A 106 -5.88 4.47 -8.22
C ALA A 106 -7.11 4.19 -9.09
N VAL A 107 -8.33 4.42 -8.56
CA VAL A 107 -9.59 4.32 -9.30
C VAL A 107 -9.64 5.33 -10.44
N ALA A 108 -9.39 6.60 -10.17
CA ALA A 108 -9.34 7.65 -11.20
C ALA A 108 -8.32 7.33 -12.31
N LYS A 109 -7.17 6.75 -11.94
CA LYS A 109 -6.15 6.29 -12.90
C LYS A 109 -6.64 5.11 -13.74
N ALA A 110 -7.39 4.17 -13.16
CA ALA A 110 -7.98 3.05 -13.89
C ALA A 110 -9.07 3.52 -14.87
N LEU A 111 -9.93 4.46 -14.45
CA LEU A 111 -10.93 5.11 -15.29
C LEU A 111 -10.31 5.82 -16.49
N ARG A 112 -9.27 6.65 -16.26
CA ARG A 112 -8.51 7.30 -17.36
C ARG A 112 -7.86 6.31 -18.32
N ARG A 113 -7.64 5.06 -17.90
CA ARG A 113 -7.08 3.99 -18.72
C ARG A 113 -8.15 3.10 -19.37
N GLY A 114 -9.43 3.47 -19.26
CA GLY A 114 -10.54 2.78 -19.94
C GLY A 114 -10.97 1.47 -19.29
N ILE A 115 -10.85 1.34 -17.96
CA ILE A 115 -11.41 0.17 -17.28
C ILE A 115 -12.92 0.06 -17.56
N ARG A 116 -13.40 -1.14 -17.93
CA ARG A 116 -14.81 -1.38 -18.27
C ARG A 116 -15.74 -1.35 -17.05
N SER A 117 -15.27 -1.84 -15.91
CA SER A 117 -16.03 -1.89 -14.67
C SER A 117 -15.10 -1.77 -13.47
N ILE A 118 -15.54 -1.00 -12.46
CA ILE A 118 -14.80 -0.80 -11.21
C ILE A 118 -15.17 -1.94 -10.25
N PRO A 119 -14.19 -2.67 -9.67
CA PRO A 119 -14.45 -3.65 -8.61
C PRO A 119 -15.31 -3.08 -7.48
N ALA A 120 -16.24 -3.88 -6.94
CA ALA A 120 -17.23 -3.43 -5.95
C ALA A 120 -16.57 -2.86 -4.68
N GLU A 121 -15.46 -3.46 -4.26
CA GLU A 121 -14.65 -3.01 -3.12
C GLU A 121 -14.12 -1.59 -3.27
N LEU A 122 -14.02 -1.12 -4.52
CA LEU A 122 -13.50 0.19 -4.86
C LEU A 122 -14.58 1.27 -5.01
N HIS A 123 -15.87 0.90 -5.01
CA HIS A 123 -16.98 1.86 -5.12
C HIS A 123 -16.92 3.00 -4.09
N PRO A 124 -16.56 2.77 -2.81
CA PRO A 124 -16.44 3.84 -1.82
C PRO A 124 -15.34 4.88 -2.14
N TYR A 125 -14.43 4.57 -3.06
CA TYR A 125 -13.30 5.42 -3.41
C TYR A 125 -13.45 6.06 -4.80
N ILE A 126 -14.62 5.94 -5.44
CA ILE A 126 -14.93 6.67 -6.67
C ILE A 126 -14.91 8.17 -6.39
N GLU A 127 -15.50 8.58 -5.26
CA GLU A 127 -15.50 9.96 -4.81
C GLU A 127 -14.25 10.31 -4.02
N ARG A 128 -13.81 11.56 -4.17
CA ARG A 128 -12.66 12.10 -3.45
C ARG A 128 -13.00 12.19 -1.95
N PRO A 129 -12.05 11.86 -1.03
CA PRO A 129 -12.30 12.10 0.38
C PRO A 129 -12.49 13.60 0.64
N PRO A 130 -13.39 13.99 1.56
CA PRO A 130 -13.66 15.39 1.85
C PRO A 130 -12.40 16.14 2.27
N ALA A 131 -12.36 17.43 1.96
CA ALA A 131 -11.30 18.31 2.43
C ALA A 131 -11.29 18.35 3.97
N ARG A 132 -10.13 18.66 4.58
CA ARG A 132 -10.07 18.79 6.05
C ARG A 132 -11.06 19.88 6.50
N GLY A 133 -11.87 19.58 7.51
CA GLY A 133 -12.70 20.57 8.20
C GLY A 133 -14.15 20.67 7.77
N VAL A 134 -14.63 19.77 6.90
CA VAL A 134 -16.07 19.62 6.66
C VAL A 134 -16.54 18.40 7.44
N ALA A 135 -17.09 18.67 8.63
CA ALA A 135 -17.92 17.76 9.41
C ALA A 135 -19.29 18.42 9.53
#